data_AF-A0A4R4D224-F1
#
_entry.id   AF-A0A4R4D224-F1
#
_cell.length_a   1.000
_cell.length_b   1.000
_cell.length_c   1.000
_cell.angle_alpha   90.00
_cell.angle_beta   90.00
_cell.angle_gamma   90.00
#
_symmetry.space_group_name_H-M   'P 1'
#
loop_
_entity.id
_entity.type
_entity.pdbx_description
1 polymer ?
#
loop_
_entity_poly.entity_id
_entity_poly.type
_entity_poly.pdbx_seq_one_letter_code
_entity_poly.pdbx_strand_id
1 'polypeptide(L)'
;MGQMMKSIEPSVSKQQLNILMGQDINTDLTLAQVTPVEASVLDSINYDGDLTTALTQSFDVRLVSDDSTQYEDAKRSLTLAFQNAYQDIRAKRDALSLQQDKLTNEEENYNVMTLKYKLGMISKMALDSERYTYLAQQDEVKAAERDLLQSYTTYNWMKKGYKQ
;
A
#
# COMPACT_ATOMS: atom_id res chain seq x y z
N MET A 1 -31.89 22.28 -26.93
CA MET A 1 -30.85 21.61 -27.73
C MET A 1 -29.58 21.61 -26.86
N GLY A 2 -29.41 20.66 -25.94
CA GLY A 2 -28.91 19.31 -26.27
C GLY A 2 -27.39 19.28 -26.11
N GLN A 3 -26.85 19.64 -24.94
CA GLN A 3 -25.46 19.34 -24.61
C GLN A 3 -25.37 17.83 -24.35
N MET A 4 -25.05 17.07 -25.40
CA MET A 4 -24.63 15.68 -25.23
C MET A 4 -23.26 15.68 -24.54
N MET A 5 -23.32 15.27 -23.28
CA MET A 5 -22.25 14.69 -22.48
C MET A 5 -21.23 13.99 -23.38
N LYS A 6 -20.05 14.60 -23.55
CA LYS A 6 -18.91 13.95 -24.20
C LYS A 6 -18.55 12.77 -23.29
N SER A 7 -18.89 11.57 -23.76
CA SER A 7 -18.36 10.31 -23.24
C SER A 7 -16.85 10.49 -23.08
N ILE A 8 -16.36 10.35 -21.84
CA ILE A 8 -14.94 10.42 -21.52
C ILE A 8 -14.35 9.14 -22.09
N GLU A 9 -13.68 9.21 -23.24
CA GLU A 9 -13.00 8.05 -23.81
C GLU A 9 -12.02 7.46 -22.79
N PRO A 10 -11.97 6.12 -22.61
CA PRO A 10 -11.02 5.50 -21.70
C PRO A 10 -9.59 5.81 -22.15
N SER A 11 -8.71 6.17 -21.20
CA SER A 11 -7.30 6.40 -21.53
C SER A 11 -6.67 5.17 -22.19
N VAL A 12 -5.63 5.36 -22.99
CA VAL A 12 -4.93 4.26 -23.70
C VAL A 12 -4.55 3.12 -22.75
N SER A 13 -4.18 3.42 -21.50
CA SER A 13 -3.91 2.41 -20.48
C SER A 13 -5.14 1.62 -20.05
N LYS A 14 -6.31 2.25 -19.91
CA LYS A 14 -7.58 1.55 -19.62
C LYS A 14 -8.00 0.67 -20.80
N GLN A 15 -7.83 1.14 -22.03
CA GLN A 15 -8.10 0.36 -23.24
C GLN A 15 -7.20 -0.88 -23.33
N GLN A 16 -5.90 -0.72 -23.04
CA GLN A 16 -4.95 -1.84 -22.96
C GLN A 16 -5.34 -2.84 -21.86
N LEU A 17 -5.76 -2.36 -20.68
CA LEU A 17 -6.25 -3.22 -19.61
C LEU A 17 -7.52 -3.98 -20.03
N ASN A 18 -8.48 -3.33 -20.69
CA ASN A 18 -9.67 -3.98 -21.21
C ASN A 18 -9.31 -5.12 -22.17
N ILE A 19 -8.38 -4.88 -23.10
CA ILE A 19 -7.89 -5.92 -24.02
C ILE A 19 -7.24 -7.08 -23.25
N LEU A 20 -6.36 -6.80 -22.27
CA LEU A 20 -5.71 -7.82 -21.45
C LEU A 20 -6.70 -8.67 -20.64
N MET A 21 -7.80 -8.07 -20.19
CA MET A 21 -8.86 -8.75 -19.44
C MET A 21 -9.90 -9.43 -20.35
N GLY A 22 -9.72 -9.39 -21.68
CA GLY A 22 -10.66 -9.96 -22.66
C GLY A 22 -12.00 -9.22 -22.72
N GLN A 23 -12.05 -7.97 -22.27
CA GLN A 23 -13.23 -7.10 -22.29
C GLN A 23 -13.26 -6.28 -23.59
N ASP A 24 -14.42 -5.71 -23.93
CA ASP A 24 -14.50 -4.76 -25.05
C ASP A 24 -13.62 -3.54 -24.75
N ILE A 25 -12.91 -3.04 -25.77
CA ILE A 25 -11.97 -1.92 -25.63
C ILE A 25 -12.62 -0.68 -25.01
N ASN A 26 -13.92 -0.47 -25.23
CA ASN A 26 -14.70 0.66 -24.73
C ASN A 26 -15.46 0.36 -23.43
N THR A 27 -15.21 -0.78 -22.80
CA THR A 27 -15.78 -1.09 -21.48
C THR A 27 -15.37 0.01 -20.50
N ASP A 28 -16.36 0.59 -19.82
CA ASP A 28 -16.10 1.65 -18.83
C ASP A 28 -15.39 1.04 -17.62
N LEU A 29 -14.09 1.31 -17.51
CA LEU A 29 -13.24 0.82 -16.45
C LEU A 29 -13.09 1.88 -15.36
N THR A 30 -13.75 1.64 -14.23
CA THR A 30 -13.58 2.44 -13.02
C THR A 30 -12.47 1.83 -12.15
N LEU A 31 -11.32 2.50 -12.08
CA LEU A 31 -10.29 2.15 -11.10
C LEU A 31 -10.71 2.72 -9.75
N ALA A 32 -10.94 1.84 -8.77
CA ALA A 32 -11.20 2.25 -7.41
C ALA A 32 -9.97 2.99 -6.84
N GLN A 33 -10.21 3.93 -5.93
CA GLN A 33 -9.13 4.53 -5.17
C GLN A 33 -8.50 3.47 -4.27
N VAL A 34 -7.17 3.47 -4.19
CA VAL A 34 -6.44 2.60 -3.27
C VAL A 34 -6.86 2.97 -1.85
N THR A 35 -7.48 2.03 -1.14
CA THR A 35 -7.87 2.23 0.25
C THR A 35 -6.66 1.92 1.14
N PRO A 36 -6.24 2.84 2.02
CA PRO A 36 -5.17 2.58 2.99
C PRO A 36 -5.51 1.38 3.88
N VAL A 37 -4.47 0.74 4.45
CA VAL A 37 -4.68 -0.33 5.43
C VAL A 37 -5.07 0.29 6.77
N GLU A 38 -6.29 0.00 7.22
CA GLU A 38 -6.79 0.45 8.52
C GLU A 38 -5.97 -0.12 9.68
N ALA A 39 -5.64 0.72 10.67
CA ALA A 39 -4.86 0.30 11.84
C ALA A 39 -5.51 -0.87 12.60
N SER A 40 -6.84 -0.88 12.70
CA SER A 40 -7.59 -1.95 13.35
C SER A 40 -7.43 -3.31 12.66
N VAL A 41 -7.20 -3.32 11.34
CA VAL A 41 -6.94 -4.55 10.59
C VAL A 41 -5.56 -5.08 10.96
N LEU A 42 -4.56 -4.21 11.12
CA LEU A 42 -3.22 -4.60 11.54
C LEU A 42 -3.19 -5.10 12.98
N ASP A 43 -3.95 -4.49 13.88
CA ASP A 43 -4.06 -4.91 15.28
C ASP A 43 -4.75 -6.27 15.43
N SER A 44 -5.59 -6.64 14.47
CA SER A 44 -6.25 -7.96 14.43
C SER A 44 -5.37 -9.10 13.92
N ILE A 45 -4.14 -8.81 13.46
CA ILE A 45 -3.24 -9.85 12.95
C ILE A 45 -2.83 -10.78 14.09
N ASN A 46 -3.26 -12.05 13.99
CA ASN A 46 -2.88 -13.12 14.91
C ASN A 46 -1.79 -13.97 14.25
N TYR A 47 -0.53 -13.64 14.48
CA TYR A 47 0.60 -14.31 13.85
C TYR A 47 0.55 -15.84 13.99
N ASP A 48 0.31 -16.37 15.19
CA ASP A 48 0.35 -17.82 15.44
C ASP A 48 -0.82 -18.55 14.74
N GLY A 49 -2.02 -17.96 14.80
CA GLY A 49 -3.20 -18.51 14.12
C GLY A 49 -3.09 -18.43 12.61
N ASP A 50 -2.59 -17.31 12.09
CA ASP A 50 -2.41 -17.09 10.67
C ASP A 50 -1.26 -17.96 10.11
N LEU A 51 -0.19 -18.21 10.87
CA LEU A 51 0.87 -19.15 10.50
C LEU A 51 0.35 -20.59 10.43
N THR A 52 -0.49 -21.00 11.38
CA THR A 52 -1.14 -22.32 11.36
C THR A 52 -2.00 -22.48 10.11
N THR A 53 -2.73 -21.42 9.76
CA THR A 53 -3.54 -21.37 8.53
C THR A 53 -2.65 -21.46 7.29
N ALA A 54 -1.56 -20.69 7.24
CA ALA A 54 -0.61 -20.68 6.13
C ALA A 54 0.02 -22.06 5.90
N LEU A 55 0.46 -22.73 6.97
CA LEU A 55 1.02 -24.10 6.90
C LEU A 55 0.00 -25.11 6.37
N THR A 56 -1.27 -24.97 6.75
CA THR A 56 -2.36 -25.85 6.29
C THR A 56 -2.70 -25.60 4.82
N GLN A 57 -2.72 -24.34 4.39
CA GLN A 57 -3.11 -23.94 3.04
C GLN A 57 -1.97 -24.00 2.03
N SER A 58 -0.71 -24.06 2.49
CA SER A 58 0.47 -24.07 1.63
C SER A 58 0.48 -25.23 0.66
N PHE A 59 0.59 -24.91 -0.63
CA PHE A 59 0.75 -25.89 -1.70
C PHE A 59 2.07 -26.66 -1.57
N ASP A 60 3.17 -25.96 -1.32
CA ASP A 60 4.51 -26.57 -1.20
C ASP A 60 4.58 -27.61 -0.09
N VAL A 61 3.98 -27.31 1.07
CA VAL A 61 3.94 -28.24 2.22
C VAL A 61 3.08 -29.46 1.91
N ARG A 62 1.94 -29.27 1.23
CA ARG A 62 0.99 -30.34 0.90
C ARG A 62 1.46 -31.27 -0.24
N LEU A 63 2.41 -30.85 -1.07
CA LEU A 63 2.92 -31.62 -2.19
C LEU A 63 3.95 -32.68 -1.80
N VAL A 64 4.43 -32.61 -0.56
CA VAL A 64 5.49 -33.47 -0.04
C VAL A 64 4.91 -34.45 0.98
N SER A 65 5.41 -35.68 0.99
CA SER A 65 4.98 -36.69 1.97
C SER A 65 5.37 -36.28 3.40
N ASP A 66 4.41 -36.38 4.33
CA ASP A 66 4.52 -35.93 5.73
C ASP A 66 5.76 -36.45 6.48
N ASP A 67 6.27 -37.64 6.14
CA ASP A 67 7.38 -38.30 6.84
C ASP A 67 8.76 -38.11 6.15
N SER A 68 8.88 -37.07 5.31
CA SER A 68 10.12 -36.80 4.57
C SER A 68 10.87 -35.59 5.09
N THR A 69 12.20 -35.59 4.95
CA THR A 69 13.03 -34.41 5.24
C THR A 69 12.60 -33.18 4.44
N GLN A 70 12.09 -33.38 3.23
CA GLN A 70 11.59 -32.31 2.35
C GLN A 70 10.34 -31.62 2.93
N TYR A 71 9.51 -32.34 3.71
CA TYR A 71 8.31 -31.78 4.34
C TYR A 71 8.70 -30.79 5.46
N GLU A 72 9.65 -31.18 6.31
CA GLU A 72 10.16 -30.30 7.36
C GLU A 72 10.92 -29.09 6.79
N ASP A 73 11.67 -29.27 5.71
CA ASP A 73 12.33 -28.17 5.00
C ASP A 73 11.31 -27.18 4.41
N ALA A 74 10.23 -27.69 3.79
CA ALA A 74 9.16 -26.86 3.24
C ALA A 74 8.43 -26.06 4.34
N LYS A 75 8.09 -26.70 5.47
CA LYS A 75 7.49 -26.04 6.64
C LYS A 75 8.39 -24.95 7.20
N ARG A 76 9.68 -25.26 7.40
CA ARG A 76 10.65 -24.31 7.93
C ARG A 76 10.83 -23.11 7.00
N SER A 77 10.94 -23.36 5.70
CA SER A 77 11.02 -22.32 4.67
C SER A 77 9.79 -21.40 4.70
N LEU A 78 8.59 -21.98 4.75
CA LEU A 78 7.36 -21.20 4.83
C LEU A 78 7.28 -20.39 6.13
N THR A 79 7.64 -21.00 7.26
CA THR A 79 7.63 -20.34 8.57
C THR A 79 8.53 -19.12 8.58
N LEU A 80 9.75 -19.25 8.03
CA LEU A 80 10.68 -18.13 7.92
C LEU A 80 10.15 -17.03 6.98
N ALA A 81 9.60 -17.41 5.82
CA ALA A 81 9.02 -16.46 4.88
C ALA A 81 7.83 -15.70 5.50
N PHE A 82 6.97 -16.41 6.22
CA PHE A 82 5.81 -15.85 6.90
C PHE A 82 6.20 -14.91 8.04
N GLN A 83 7.21 -15.31 8.83
CA GLN A 83 7.81 -14.44 9.85
C GLN A 83 8.35 -13.16 9.23
N ASN A 84 9.08 -13.25 8.13
CA ASN A 84 9.61 -12.08 7.42
C ASN A 84 8.49 -11.17 6.91
N ALA A 85 7.43 -11.73 6.32
CA ALA A 85 6.28 -10.95 5.87
C ALA A 85 5.58 -10.23 7.03
N TYR A 86 5.44 -10.88 8.19
CA TYR A 86 4.90 -10.25 9.39
C TYR A 86 5.80 -9.14 9.93
N GLN A 87 7.12 -9.33 9.96
CA GLN A 87 8.06 -8.28 10.36
C GLN A 87 8.04 -7.08 9.40
N ASP A 88 7.92 -7.35 8.10
CA ASP A 88 7.85 -6.31 7.08
C ASP A 88 6.60 -5.41 7.28
N ILE A 89 5.43 -6.00 7.58
CA ILE A 89 4.23 -5.21 7.93
C ILE A 89 4.52 -4.27 9.09
N ARG A 90 5.15 -4.76 10.17
CA ARG A 90 5.46 -3.92 11.34
C ARG A 90 6.42 -2.80 10.98
N ALA A 91 7.47 -3.10 10.23
CA ALA A 91 8.42 -2.10 9.78
C ALA A 91 7.75 -1.03 8.90
N LYS A 92 6.87 -1.42 7.97
CA LYS A 92 6.13 -0.48 7.10
C LYS A 92 5.11 0.35 7.87
N ARG A 93 4.46 -0.22 8.88
CA ARG A 93 3.55 0.51 9.78
C ARG A 93 4.32 1.58 10.56
N ASP A 94 5.46 1.23 11.13
CA ASP A 94 6.29 2.16 11.90
C ASP A 94 6.87 3.26 10.98
N ALA A 95 7.25 2.92 9.74
CA ALA A 95 7.67 3.88 8.73
C ALA A 95 6.53 4.84 8.33
N LEU A 96 5.30 4.36 8.18
CA LEU A 96 4.14 5.21 7.91
C LEU A 96 3.90 6.20 9.06
N SER A 97 3.95 5.73 10.31
CA SER A 97 3.83 6.60 11.50
C SER A 97 4.88 7.71 11.48
N LEU A 98 6.14 7.38 11.19
CA LEU A 98 7.22 8.36 11.10
C LEU A 98 6.95 9.43 10.01
N GLN A 99 6.43 9.04 8.85
CA GLN A 99 6.12 10.01 7.78
C GLN A 99 4.92 10.89 8.13
N GLN A 100 3.94 10.38 8.88
CA GLN A 100 2.81 11.15 9.39
C GLN A 100 3.25 12.18 10.43
N ASP A 101 4.17 11.82 11.32
CA ASP A 101 4.77 12.76 12.30
C ASP A 101 5.54 13.87 11.58
N LYS A 102 6.32 13.53 10.55
CA LYS A 102 6.99 14.53 9.69
C LYS A 102 6.00 15.44 8.98
N LEU A 103 4.92 14.89 8.42
CA LEU A 103 3.88 15.69 7.76
C LEU A 103 3.26 16.70 8.72
N THR A 104 3.02 16.31 9.97
CA THR A 104 2.50 17.21 11.02
C THR A 104 3.45 18.38 11.26
N ASN A 105 4.76 18.12 11.36
CA ASN A 105 5.76 19.19 11.52
C ASN A 105 5.81 20.13 10.30
N GLU A 106 5.78 19.58 9.09
CA GLU A 106 5.78 20.39 7.85
C GLU A 106 4.48 21.21 7.72
N GLU A 107 3.34 20.69 8.19
CA GLU A 107 2.09 21.44 8.23
C GLU A 107 2.19 22.66 9.15
N GLU A 108 2.74 22.48 10.36
CA GLU A 108 2.98 23.57 11.31
C GLU A 108 3.93 24.62 10.74
N ASN A 109 5.04 24.19 10.12
CA ASN A 109 5.99 25.09 9.48
C ASN A 109 5.35 25.89 8.34
N TYR A 110 4.59 25.22 7.48
CA TYR A 110 3.86 25.87 6.39
C TYR A 110 2.84 26.90 6.90
N ASN A 111 2.14 26.59 8.00
CA ASN A 111 1.22 27.51 8.65
C ASN A 111 1.95 28.76 9.19
N VAL A 112 3.10 28.58 9.84
CA VAL A 112 3.95 29.69 10.31
C VAL A 112 4.43 30.56 9.14
N MET A 113 4.90 29.96 8.05
CA MET A 113 5.33 30.70 6.86
C MET A 113 4.16 31.46 6.22
N THR A 114 2.97 30.85 6.18
CA THR A 114 1.76 31.49 5.67
C THR A 114 1.42 32.75 6.48
N LEU A 115 1.53 32.71 7.82
CA LEU A 115 1.32 33.88 8.67
C LEU A 115 2.38 34.96 8.43
N LYS A 116 3.66 34.59 8.37
CA LYS A 116 4.76 35.53 8.07
C LYS A 116 4.56 36.22 6.72
N TYR A 117 4.08 35.50 5.71
CA TYR A 117 3.79 36.07 4.39
C TYR A 117 2.65 37.08 4.46
N LYS A 118 1.55 36.73 5.14
CA LYS A 118 0.40 37.64 5.33
C LYS A 118 0.77 38.94 6.06
N LEU A 119 1.76 38.87 6.94
CA LEU A 119 2.31 40.04 7.66
C LEU A 119 3.37 40.80 6.84
N GLY A 120 3.66 40.38 5.60
CA GLY A 120 4.67 41.01 4.74
C GLY A 120 6.12 40.73 5.17
N MET A 121 6.34 39.77 6.06
CA MET A 121 7.67 39.46 6.62
C MET A 121 8.51 38.54 5.73
N ILE A 122 7.87 37.78 4.84
CA ILE A 122 8.55 36.93 3.85
C ILE A 122 7.97 37.18 2.45
N SER A 123 8.75 36.83 1.43
CA SER A 123 8.29 36.88 0.04
C SER A 123 7.32 35.73 -0.26
N LYS A 124 6.52 35.88 -1.31
CA LYS A 124 5.71 34.79 -1.85
C LYS A 124 6.56 33.58 -2.25
N MET A 125 7.75 33.82 -2.82
CA MET A 125 8.67 32.76 -3.23
C MET A 125 9.13 31.90 -2.05
N ALA A 126 9.39 32.52 -0.89
CA ALA A 126 9.73 31.77 0.33
C ALA A 126 8.55 30.90 0.81
N LEU A 127 7.32 31.42 0.75
CA LEU A 127 6.12 30.64 1.06
C LEU A 127 5.91 29.48 0.07
N ASP A 128 6.10 29.74 -1.23
CA ASP A 128 5.94 28.72 -2.28
C ASP A 128 6.97 27.59 -2.10
N SER A 129 8.21 27.92 -1.71
CA SER A 129 9.23 26.92 -1.36
C SER A 129 8.76 25.99 -0.24
N GLU A 130 8.24 26.55 0.84
CA GLU A 130 7.71 25.76 1.97
C GLU A 130 6.50 24.91 1.56
N ARG A 131 5.63 25.46 0.71
CA ARG A 131 4.49 24.72 0.16
C ARG A 131 4.97 23.47 -0.61
N TYR A 132 6.04 23.58 -1.38
CA TYR A 132 6.60 22.43 -2.10
C TYR A 132 7.12 21.36 -1.14
N THR A 133 7.79 21.75 -0.05
CA THR A 133 8.23 20.82 1.00
C THR A 133 7.05 20.08 1.63
N TYR A 134 6.00 20.82 2.01
CA TYR A 134 4.78 20.23 2.57
C TYR A 134 4.11 19.23 1.61
N LEU A 135 3.96 19.61 0.33
CA LEU A 135 3.37 18.73 -0.69
C LEU A 135 4.23 17.49 -0.95
N ALA A 136 5.55 17.63 -0.98
CA ALA A 136 6.46 16.49 -1.12
C ALA A 136 6.31 15.51 0.06
N GLN A 137 6.20 16.03 1.28
CA GLN A 137 5.98 15.19 2.47
C GLN A 137 4.61 14.50 2.46
N GLN A 138 3.56 15.12 1.90
CA GLN A 138 2.27 14.44 1.67
C GLN A 138 2.42 13.25 0.71
N ASP A 139 3.23 13.38 -0.34
CA ASP A 139 3.46 12.30 -1.29
C ASP A 139 4.29 11.15 -0.68
N GLU A 140 5.23 11.45 0.22
CA GLU A 140 5.96 10.47 1.03
C GLU A 140 5.03 9.67 1.95
N VAL A 141 4.05 10.31 2.59
CA VAL A 141 3.01 9.59 3.37
C VAL A 141 2.23 8.63 2.48
N LYS A 142 1.76 9.08 1.32
CA LYS A 142 1.05 8.19 0.36
C LYS A 142 1.94 7.05 -0.13
N ALA A 143 3.24 7.28 -0.27
CA ALA A 143 4.19 6.23 -0.62
C ALA A 143 4.30 5.18 0.49
N ALA A 144 4.43 5.61 1.74
CA ALA A 144 4.45 4.71 2.90
C ALA A 144 3.12 3.93 3.06
N GLU A 145 1.97 4.54 2.78
CA GLU A 145 0.67 3.86 2.76
C GLU A 145 0.61 2.75 1.71
N ARG A 146 1.11 3.01 0.49
CA ARG A 146 1.20 2.00 -0.58
C ARG A 146 2.13 0.86 -0.22
N ASP A 147 3.28 1.17 0.37
CA ASP A 147 4.24 0.17 0.83
C ASP A 147 3.65 -0.76 1.89
N LEU A 148 2.94 -0.19 2.87
CA LEU A 148 2.24 -0.95 3.91
C LEU A 148 1.15 -1.84 3.30
N LEU A 149 0.37 -1.31 2.36
CA LEU A 149 -0.64 -2.11 1.64
C LEU A 149 -0.03 -3.28 0.88
N GLN A 150 1.09 -3.06 0.20
CA GLN A 150 1.80 -4.11 -0.52
C GLN A 150 2.27 -5.21 0.45
N SER A 151 2.91 -4.82 1.56
CA SER A 151 3.36 -5.75 2.60
C SER A 151 2.22 -6.58 3.20
N TYR A 152 1.11 -5.90 3.54
CA TYR A 152 -0.10 -6.54 4.05
C TYR A 152 -0.73 -7.51 3.05
N THR A 153 -0.72 -7.15 1.75
CA THR A 153 -1.24 -8.01 0.68
C THR A 153 -0.38 -9.27 0.52
N THR A 154 0.95 -9.13 0.53
CA THR A 154 1.90 -10.24 0.49
C THR A 154 1.65 -11.23 1.63
N TYR A 155 1.51 -10.73 2.86
CA TYR A 155 1.18 -11.55 4.03
C TYR A 155 -0.13 -12.33 3.84
N ASN A 156 -1.17 -11.66 3.36
CA ASN A 156 -2.47 -12.30 3.10
C ASN A 156 -2.42 -13.37 2.00
N TRP A 157 -1.58 -13.19 0.97
CA TRP A 157 -1.35 -14.22 -0.03
C TRP A 157 -0.66 -15.44 0.55
N MET A 158 0.39 -15.23 1.36
CA MET A 158 1.07 -16.33 2.05
C MET A 158 0.11 -17.08 2.99
N LYS A 159 -0.75 -16.36 3.72
CA LYS A 159 -1.80 -16.98 4.54
C LYS A 159 -2.70 -17.90 3.72
N LYS A 160 -3.08 -17.46 2.51
CA LYS A 160 -3.92 -18.23 1.57
C LYS A 160 -3.18 -19.37 0.86
N GLY A 161 -1.89 -19.59 1.16
CA GLY A 161 -1.07 -20.64 0.57
C GLY A 161 -0.36 -20.25 -0.73
N TYR A 162 -0.46 -18.98 -1.16
CA TYR A 162 0.25 -18.47 -2.34
C TYR A 162 1.58 -17.85 -1.90
N LYS A 163 2.68 -18.50 -2.25
CA LYS A 163 4.03 -17.95 -2.10
C LYS A 163 4.44 -17.33 -3.43
N GLN A 164 4.77 -16.03 -3.44
CA GLN A 164 5.32 -15.34 -4.61
C GLN A 164 6.81 -15.63 -4.77
#